data_AF-X6LLA7-F1
#
_entry.id   AF-X6LLA7-F1
#
_cell.length_a   1.000
_cell.length_b   1.000
_cell.length_c   1.000
_cell.angle_alpha   90.00
_cell.angle_beta   90.00
_cell.angle_gamma   90.00
#
_symmetry.space_group_name_H-M   'P 1'
#
loop_
_entity.id
_entity.type
_entity.pdbx_description
1 polymer ?
#
loop_
_entity_poly.entity_id
_entity_poly.type
_entity_poly.pdbx_seq_one_letter_code
_entity_poly.pdbx_strand_id
1 'polypeptide(L)'
;MLKSGLFFVFDRQSQIFCQSAFTPSKESKMLMFKLLNEVIENNCLIDLIPKNLLSKSEQRIKKQINSNEKDENGELILNDKILTILDDLKILHYLWPYLDIFLQEAIYILNKHERVEESEMELYCGLKGVRLENIKEIKQGFFISHVSTSDDIEVAKIYRSNQGCILHFHPSMRRPCNILYREYLHSNMNVKFCLQETVYKEQAAWSAKIESEDECTQMILLTWTRYDQYVQQTMQISEMWNHTIDPNIIYKILLEGGITLINYYLSFFESWRKQSNNKKKYEEKKKEFMERRCCNCNINLFLMFTAEIAPQEYTSIELAAIYTIHNGLPFVEKENEKWKITKK
;
A
#
# COMPACT_ATOMS: atom_id res chain seq x y z
N MET A 1 -3.19 -2.84 22.73
CA MET A 1 -1.90 -2.84 22.01
C MET A 1 -2.21 -2.35 20.60
N LEU A 2 -2.13 -1.03 20.38
CA LEU A 2 -2.45 -0.39 19.09
C LEU A 2 -1.29 -0.67 18.11
N LYS A 3 -1.57 -1.26 16.95
CA LYS A 3 -0.59 -1.41 15.86
C LYS A 3 -0.71 -0.21 14.93
N SER A 4 -0.19 0.93 15.34
CA SER A 4 -0.13 2.10 14.46
C SER A 4 0.98 1.91 13.41
N GLY A 5 0.61 1.80 12.13
CA GLY A 5 1.54 1.99 11.01
C GLY A 5 1.87 3.48 10.87
N LEU A 6 3.13 3.85 11.01
CA LEU A 6 3.57 5.25 10.87
C LEU A 6 4.02 5.51 9.43
N PHE A 7 3.42 6.49 8.76
CA PHE A 7 3.88 7.01 7.47
C PHE A 7 3.78 8.55 7.46
N PHE A 8 4.82 9.22 6.96
CA PHE A 8 4.97 10.68 6.94
C PHE A 8 4.67 11.26 5.54
N VAL A 9 4.19 12.51 5.48
CA VAL A 9 3.84 13.23 4.24
C VAL A 9 4.71 14.48 4.03
N PHE A 10 5.29 14.63 2.84
CA PHE A 10 5.71 15.90 2.24
C PHE A 10 5.43 15.86 0.73
N ASP A 11 4.93 16.97 0.17
CA ASP A 11 4.67 17.10 -1.28
C ASP A 11 5.04 18.51 -1.81
N ARG A 12 5.49 18.57 -3.08
CA ARG A 12 5.77 19.79 -3.86
C ARG A 12 5.14 19.67 -5.27
N GLN A 13 4.15 20.56 -5.51
CA GLN A 13 3.61 21.06 -6.79
C GLN A 13 2.88 20.01 -7.67
N SER A 14 1.55 20.05 -7.82
CA SER A 14 0.84 21.10 -8.58
C SER A 14 -0.70 21.11 -8.34
N GLN A 15 -1.20 22.24 -7.85
CA GLN A 15 -2.54 22.85 -8.00
C GLN A 15 -3.81 21.97 -8.18
N ILE A 16 -4.38 21.51 -7.05
CA ILE A 16 -5.73 21.89 -6.61
C ILE A 16 -5.60 22.27 -5.12
N PHE A 17 -6.14 23.43 -4.73
CA PHE A 17 -5.97 24.03 -3.41
C PHE A 17 -6.68 23.20 -2.32
N CYS A 18 -5.92 22.44 -1.51
CA CYS A 18 -6.26 22.17 -0.12
C CYS A 18 -5.20 22.82 0.76
N GLN A 19 -5.39 24.10 1.09
CA GLN A 19 -4.68 24.71 2.21
C GLN A 19 -5.19 24.09 3.51
N SER A 20 -4.36 23.27 4.15
CA SER A 20 -4.28 23.30 5.60
C SER A 20 -2.82 23.43 6.01
N ALA A 21 -2.40 24.68 6.25
CA ALA A 21 -1.24 24.93 7.07
C ALA A 21 -1.53 24.37 8.46
N PHE A 22 -0.96 23.21 8.78
CA PHE A 22 -0.77 22.82 10.18
C PHE A 22 0.70 23.04 10.51
N THR A 23 0.97 24.10 11.25
CA THR A 23 2.19 24.17 12.06
C THR A 23 2.17 22.96 12.98
N PRO A 24 3.11 22.00 12.87
CA PRO A 24 3.09 20.83 13.73
C PRO A 24 3.06 21.28 15.20
N SER A 25 2.29 20.57 16.02
CA SER A 25 2.16 20.90 17.45
C SER A 25 3.56 20.96 18.07
N LYS A 26 3.72 21.72 19.15
CA LYS A 26 5.02 21.82 19.84
C LYS A 26 5.57 20.42 20.18
N GLU A 27 4.68 19.48 20.52
CA GLU A 27 5.02 18.08 20.80
C GLU A 27 5.39 17.28 19.54
N SER A 28 4.68 17.43 18.41
CA SER A 28 5.05 16.76 17.16
C SER A 28 6.35 17.30 16.57
N LYS A 29 6.60 18.62 16.70
CA LYS A 29 7.90 19.23 16.39
C LYS A 29 9.00 18.67 17.27
N MET A 30 8.73 18.54 18.57
CA MET A 30 9.68 17.99 19.54
C MET A 30 9.93 16.49 19.31
N LEU A 31 8.93 15.71 18.90
CA LEU A 31 9.06 14.29 18.62
C LEU A 31 9.81 14.03 17.32
N MET A 32 9.53 14.77 16.24
CA MET A 32 10.34 14.71 15.02
C MET A 32 11.77 15.20 15.29
N PHE A 33 11.95 16.25 16.10
CA PHE A 33 13.27 16.73 16.48
C PHE A 33 14.03 15.68 17.30
N LYS A 34 13.36 14.95 18.20
CA LYS A 34 13.95 13.83 18.94
C LYS A 34 14.27 12.65 18.05
N LEU A 35 13.38 12.25 17.14
CA LEU A 35 13.62 11.16 16.20
C LEU A 35 14.79 11.49 15.26
N LEU A 36 14.82 12.71 14.75
CA LEU A 36 15.92 13.20 13.91
C LEU A 36 17.22 13.29 14.71
N ASN A 37 17.17 13.81 15.94
CA ASN A 37 18.34 13.81 16.84
C ASN A 37 18.79 12.41 17.19
N GLU A 38 17.89 11.44 17.38
CA GLU A 38 18.25 10.07 17.72
C GLU A 38 18.84 9.34 16.51
N VAL A 39 18.37 9.63 15.30
CA VAL A 39 18.98 9.15 14.04
C VAL A 39 20.34 9.80 13.80
N ILE A 40 20.55 11.05 14.24
CA ILE A 40 21.82 11.78 14.16
C ILE A 40 22.80 11.30 15.26
N GLU A 41 22.36 11.18 16.51
CA GLU A 41 23.13 10.78 17.70
C GLU A 41 23.55 9.31 17.63
N ASN A 42 22.70 8.43 17.07
CA ASN A 42 23.05 7.03 16.82
C ASN A 42 23.83 6.82 15.52
N ASN A 43 24.29 7.90 14.86
CA ASN A 43 25.09 7.86 13.64
C ASN A 43 24.45 7.15 12.44
N CYS A 44 23.14 6.89 12.45
CA CYS A 44 22.45 6.20 11.36
C CYS A 44 22.46 6.98 10.04
N LEU A 45 22.64 8.31 10.10
CA LEU A 45 22.87 9.17 8.93
C LEU A 45 24.36 9.37 8.58
N ILE A 46 25.29 9.04 9.48
CA ILE A 46 26.74 9.26 9.30
C ILE A 46 27.34 8.28 8.29
N ASP A 47 26.71 7.12 8.09
CA ASP A 47 27.12 6.19 7.04
C ASP A 47 26.74 6.70 5.63
N LEU A 48 25.87 7.71 5.53
CA LEU A 48 25.37 8.27 4.27
C LEU A 48 26.04 9.59 3.86
N ILE A 49 26.79 10.24 4.76
CA ILE A 49 27.43 11.55 4.52
C ILE A 49 28.91 11.50 4.92
N PRO A 50 29.85 11.84 4.01
CA PRO A 50 31.27 11.88 4.34
C PRO A 50 31.56 12.76 5.58
N LYS A 51 32.22 12.17 6.59
CA LYS A 51 32.51 12.78 7.92
C LYS A 51 33.19 14.16 7.88
N ASN A 52 33.82 14.51 6.76
CA ASN A 52 34.50 15.79 6.56
C ASN A 52 33.55 16.97 6.28
N LEU A 53 32.29 16.74 5.89
CA LEU A 53 31.31 17.80 5.64
C LEU A 53 30.58 18.28 6.92
N LEU A 54 30.32 17.39 7.88
CA LEU A 54 29.45 17.65 9.04
C LEU A 54 30.06 18.58 10.11
N SER A 55 31.36 18.48 10.39
CA SER A 55 31.98 19.23 11.49
C SER A 55 32.10 20.74 11.24
N LYS A 56 32.11 21.16 9.97
CA LYS A 56 32.24 22.57 9.57
C LYS A 56 30.89 23.30 9.49
N SER A 57 29.80 22.62 9.16
CA SER A 57 28.48 23.22 9.04
C SER A 57 27.85 23.48 10.41
N GLU A 58 27.97 22.54 11.34
CA GLU A 58 27.29 22.61 12.65
C GLU A 58 27.77 23.78 13.53
N GLN A 59 29.09 24.02 13.58
CA GLN A 59 29.66 25.15 14.33
C GLN A 59 29.32 26.52 13.72
N ARG A 60 29.09 26.57 12.40
CA ARG A 60 28.73 27.81 11.68
C ARG A 60 27.27 28.18 11.88
N ILE A 61 26.37 27.19 11.87
CA ILE A 61 24.93 27.38 12.07
C ILE A 61 24.64 27.93 13.48
N LYS A 62 25.24 27.33 14.52
CA LYS A 62 25.05 27.75 15.92
C LYS A 62 25.51 29.19 16.19
N LYS A 63 26.55 29.66 15.52
CA LYS A 63 27.11 31.01 15.73
C LYS A 63 26.32 32.12 15.03
N GLN A 64 25.54 31.79 14.00
CA GLN A 64 24.88 32.77 13.14
C GLN A 64 23.42 33.07 13.54
N ILE A 65 22.73 32.13 14.19
CA ILE A 65 21.38 32.33 14.73
C ILE A 65 21.37 33.43 15.82
N ASN A 66 22.43 33.54 16.62
CA ASN A 66 22.56 34.58 17.65
C ASN A 66 22.76 36.01 17.11
N SER A 67 22.95 36.21 15.80
CA SER A 67 23.35 37.52 15.23
C SER A 67 22.23 38.34 14.58
N ASN A 68 21.01 37.79 14.41
CA ASN A 68 19.96 38.39 13.58
C ASN A 68 18.77 39.05 14.34
N GLU A 69 18.83 39.21 15.67
CA GLU A 69 17.69 39.73 16.46
C GLU A 69 17.54 41.27 16.51
N LYS A 70 18.34 42.06 15.78
CA LYS A 70 18.46 43.51 16.08
C LYS A 70 18.08 44.54 14.99
N ASP A 71 17.56 44.14 13.82
CA ASP A 71 17.25 45.14 12.77
C ASP A 71 15.76 45.54 12.76
N GLU A 72 15.50 46.79 13.12
CA GLU A 72 14.16 47.39 13.32
C GLU A 72 13.43 47.72 12.00
N ASN A 73 14.09 47.64 10.84
CA ASN A 73 13.53 48.11 9.57
C ASN A 73 12.88 47.03 8.69
N GLY A 74 12.93 45.75 9.09
CA GLY A 74 12.15 44.67 8.46
C GLY A 74 12.40 44.40 6.96
N GLU A 75 13.38 45.04 6.32
CA GLU A 75 13.69 44.84 4.91
C GLU A 75 14.55 43.57 4.74
N LEU A 76 14.02 42.60 4.00
CA LEU A 76 14.59 41.27 3.89
C LEU A 76 15.73 41.27 2.86
N ILE A 77 16.94 41.65 3.30
CA ILE A 77 18.13 41.64 2.44
C ILE A 77 18.57 40.19 2.20
N LEU A 78 18.41 39.73 0.95
CA LEU A 78 18.98 38.47 0.45
C LEU A 78 20.50 38.57 0.42
N ASN A 79 21.15 38.24 1.55
CA ASN A 79 22.61 38.14 1.63
C ASN A 79 23.08 36.70 1.40
N ASP A 80 24.40 36.52 1.26
CA ASP A 80 25.06 35.24 0.98
C ASP A 80 24.67 34.11 1.97
N LYS A 81 24.17 34.44 3.17
CA LYS A 81 23.66 33.46 4.14
C LYS A 81 22.33 32.84 3.70
N ILE A 82 21.42 33.61 3.10
CA ILE A 82 20.15 33.07 2.55
C ILE A 82 20.44 32.20 1.34
N LEU A 83 21.40 32.58 0.49
CA LEU A 83 21.85 31.75 -0.64
C LEU A 83 22.46 30.42 -0.17
N THR A 84 23.25 30.42 0.91
CA THR A 84 23.82 29.20 1.49
C THR A 84 22.71 28.27 2.04
N ILE A 85 21.71 28.80 2.74
CA ILE A 85 20.56 28.02 3.22
C ILE A 85 19.75 27.45 2.04
N LEU A 86 19.55 28.23 0.98
CA LEU A 86 18.89 27.77 -0.24
C LEU A 86 19.69 26.67 -0.95
N ASP A 87 21.02 26.74 -0.95
CA ASP A 87 21.88 25.69 -1.51
C ASP A 87 21.92 24.44 -0.63
N ASP A 88 21.92 24.57 0.70
CA ASP A 88 21.74 23.44 1.62
C ASP A 88 20.37 22.77 1.43
N LEU A 89 19.31 23.56 1.18
CA LEU A 89 17.98 23.05 0.83
C LEU A 89 17.93 22.38 -0.55
N LYS A 90 18.74 22.83 -1.52
CA LYS A 90 18.90 22.12 -2.81
C LYS A 90 19.65 20.81 -2.63
N ILE A 91 20.66 20.76 -1.77
CA ILE A 91 21.37 19.52 -1.42
C ILE A 91 20.39 18.53 -0.76
N LEU A 92 19.55 19.01 0.16
CA LEU A 92 18.49 18.18 0.76
C LEU A 92 17.50 17.66 -0.29
N HIS A 93 17.13 18.48 -1.27
CA HIS A 93 16.26 18.05 -2.37
C HIS A 93 16.89 16.96 -3.25
N TYR A 94 18.21 16.99 -3.46
CA TYR A 94 18.92 15.92 -4.17
C TYR A 94 18.93 14.59 -3.39
N LEU A 95 18.77 14.64 -2.07
CA LEU A 95 18.70 13.44 -1.20
C LEU A 95 17.30 12.82 -1.13
N TRP A 96 16.24 13.56 -1.50
CA TRP A 96 14.86 13.07 -1.41
C TRP A 96 14.59 11.80 -2.24
N PRO A 97 15.09 11.67 -3.48
CA PRO A 97 14.94 10.42 -4.23
C PRO A 97 15.54 9.22 -3.50
N TYR A 98 16.70 9.38 -2.85
CA TYR A 98 17.32 8.32 -2.06
C TYR A 98 16.50 7.97 -0.83
N LEU A 99 15.98 8.97 -0.11
CA LEU A 99 15.07 8.73 1.01
C LEU A 99 13.81 7.97 0.56
N ASP A 100 13.22 8.34 -0.58
CA ASP A 100 12.05 7.67 -1.13
C ASP A 100 12.37 6.21 -1.53
N ILE A 101 13.54 5.96 -2.14
CA ILE A 101 14.07 4.60 -2.42
C ILE A 101 14.16 3.78 -1.14
N PHE A 102 14.81 4.31 -0.09
CA PHE A 102 15.00 3.57 1.15
C PHE A 102 13.69 3.32 1.89
N LEU A 103 12.77 4.29 1.85
CA LEU A 103 11.44 4.13 2.43
C LEU A 103 10.64 3.05 1.68
N GLN A 104 10.68 3.06 0.34
CA GLN A 104 10.06 2.01 -0.48
C GLN A 104 10.65 0.64 -0.16
N GLU A 105 11.98 0.50 -0.10
CA GLU A 105 12.61 -0.78 0.22
C GLU A 105 12.27 -1.25 1.64
N ALA A 106 12.23 -0.34 2.61
CA ALA A 106 11.81 -0.67 3.98
C ALA A 106 10.35 -1.16 4.02
N ILE A 107 9.44 -0.46 3.33
CA ILE A 107 8.03 -0.88 3.21
C ILE A 107 7.93 -2.23 2.52
N TYR A 108 8.70 -2.46 1.46
CA TYR A 108 8.74 -3.74 0.74
C TYR A 108 9.17 -4.90 1.64
N ILE A 109 10.24 -4.72 2.40
CA ILE A 109 10.74 -5.71 3.36
C ILE A 109 9.69 -5.95 4.45
N LEU A 110 9.12 -4.89 5.04
CA LEU A 110 8.10 -5.02 6.08
C LEU A 110 6.85 -5.74 5.56
N ASN A 111 6.41 -5.46 4.34
CA ASN A 111 5.27 -6.12 3.71
C ASN A 111 5.52 -7.63 3.53
N LYS A 112 6.76 -8.03 3.17
CA LYS A 112 7.15 -9.46 3.13
C LYS A 112 7.06 -10.15 4.50
N HIS A 113 7.02 -9.40 5.60
CA HIS A 113 6.87 -9.93 6.96
C HIS A 113 5.46 -9.72 7.55
N GLU A 114 4.65 -8.84 6.96
CA GLU A 114 3.28 -8.56 7.41
C GLU A 114 2.33 -9.70 7.03
N ARG A 115 1.65 -10.31 8.02
CA ARG A 115 0.68 -11.41 7.85
C ARG A 115 -0.69 -10.94 7.39
N VAL A 116 -0.73 -10.32 6.21
CA VAL A 116 -1.96 -9.80 5.59
C VAL A 116 -2.98 -10.92 5.36
N GLU A 117 -2.51 -12.13 5.04
CA GLU A 117 -3.35 -13.31 4.83
C GLU A 117 -4.13 -13.77 6.07
N GLU A 118 -3.70 -13.34 7.26
CA GLU A 118 -4.36 -13.65 8.54
C GLU A 118 -5.12 -12.45 9.11
N SER A 119 -5.11 -11.32 8.42
CA SER A 119 -5.63 -10.06 8.93
C SER A 119 -6.90 -9.63 8.22
N GLU A 120 -8.02 -9.69 8.96
CA GLU A 120 -9.28 -9.05 8.57
C GLU A 120 -9.33 -7.55 8.91
N MET A 121 -8.17 -6.96 9.19
CA MET A 121 -8.09 -5.53 9.48
C MET A 121 -8.80 -4.76 8.34
N GLU A 122 -9.35 -3.60 8.63
CA GLU A 122 -9.78 -2.63 7.61
C GLU A 122 -8.85 -1.42 7.76
N LEU A 123 -8.61 -0.68 6.68
CA LEU A 123 -7.64 0.43 6.69
C LEU A 123 -8.36 1.71 6.31
N TYR A 124 -8.06 2.80 7.02
CA TYR A 124 -8.77 4.07 6.91
C TYR A 124 -7.80 5.24 6.81
N CYS A 125 -8.11 6.24 5.98
CA CYS A 125 -7.37 7.49 5.89
C CYS A 125 -8.33 8.68 5.90
N GLY A 126 -8.15 9.61 6.85
CA GLY A 126 -8.94 10.84 6.92
C GLY A 126 -8.34 11.95 6.08
N LEU A 127 -9.14 12.56 5.22
CA LEU A 127 -8.78 13.70 4.39
C LEU A 127 -9.57 14.95 4.82
N LYS A 128 -8.86 15.94 5.35
CA LYS A 128 -9.45 17.20 5.82
C LYS A 128 -9.89 18.08 4.66
N GLY A 129 -11.14 18.56 4.70
CA GLY A 129 -11.66 19.52 3.73
C GLY A 129 -11.84 18.99 2.31
N VAL A 130 -11.69 17.67 2.10
CA VAL A 130 -11.94 17.01 0.82
C VAL A 130 -13.34 16.43 0.85
N ARG A 131 -14.22 16.90 -0.03
CA ARG A 131 -15.53 16.29 -0.28
C ARG A 131 -15.76 16.29 -1.78
N LEU A 132 -16.20 15.17 -2.32
CA LEU A 132 -16.42 15.03 -3.75
C LEU A 132 -17.90 15.26 -4.06
N GLU A 133 -18.18 16.30 -4.83
CA GLU A 133 -19.54 16.63 -5.25
C GLU A 133 -20.10 15.59 -6.22
N ASN A 134 -19.24 15.03 -7.06
CA ASN A 134 -19.61 14.08 -8.09
C ASN A 134 -18.63 12.90 -8.15
N ILE A 135 -19.03 11.77 -7.56
CA ILE A 135 -18.18 10.57 -7.55
C ILE A 135 -17.86 10.05 -8.96
N LYS A 136 -18.69 10.36 -9.96
CA LYS A 136 -18.44 9.94 -11.36
C LYS A 136 -17.21 10.62 -11.94
N GLU A 137 -16.71 11.68 -11.32
CA GLU A 137 -15.46 12.33 -11.70
C GLU A 137 -14.23 11.61 -11.17
N ILE A 138 -14.38 10.74 -10.16
CA ILE A 138 -13.28 9.88 -9.77
C ILE A 138 -13.04 8.87 -10.88
N LYS A 139 -11.93 9.06 -11.57
CA LYS A 139 -11.38 8.06 -12.47
C LYS A 139 -10.55 7.07 -11.69
N GLN A 140 -10.48 5.85 -12.22
CA GLN A 140 -9.46 4.88 -11.83
C GLN A 140 -8.08 5.55 -11.82
N GLY A 141 -7.30 5.33 -10.77
CA GLY A 141 -6.06 6.08 -10.57
C GLY A 141 -5.03 5.41 -9.67
N PHE A 142 -4.02 6.21 -9.31
CA PHE A 142 -2.92 5.85 -8.41
C PHE A 142 -2.70 7.01 -7.44
N PHE A 143 -2.09 6.72 -6.31
CA PHE A 143 -1.64 7.78 -5.41
C PHE A 143 -0.31 8.36 -5.90
N ILE A 144 -0.24 9.69 -5.99
CA ILE A 144 0.99 10.41 -6.38
C ILE A 144 2.00 10.52 -5.23
N SER A 145 1.55 10.21 -4.00
CA SER A 145 2.31 10.27 -2.77
C SER A 145 1.94 9.10 -1.85
N HIS A 146 2.76 8.89 -0.83
CA HIS A 146 2.43 7.97 0.27
C HIS A 146 1.11 8.36 0.93
N VAL A 147 0.34 7.35 1.35
CA VAL A 147 -0.92 7.53 2.06
C VAL A 147 -0.81 6.87 3.43
N SER A 148 -1.01 7.67 4.48
CA SER A 148 -1.00 7.18 5.84
C SER A 148 -2.38 6.63 6.21
N THR A 149 -2.42 5.36 6.60
CA THR A 149 -3.66 4.66 6.96
C THR A 149 -3.60 4.15 8.41
N SER A 150 -4.76 4.03 9.04
CA SER A 150 -4.92 3.42 10.36
C SER A 150 -6.00 2.34 10.31
N ASP A 151 -5.86 1.32 11.15
CA ASP A 151 -6.88 0.32 11.43
C ASP A 151 -7.95 0.78 12.41
N ASP A 152 -7.74 1.95 13.03
CA ASP A 152 -8.70 2.61 13.90
C ASP A 152 -9.42 3.73 13.13
N ILE A 153 -10.71 3.52 12.86
CA ILE A 153 -11.55 4.49 12.18
C ILE A 153 -11.64 5.82 12.94
N GLU A 154 -11.50 5.83 14.28
CA GLU A 154 -11.51 7.06 15.06
C GLU A 154 -10.28 7.91 14.78
N VAL A 155 -9.12 7.29 14.51
CA VAL A 155 -7.93 8.01 14.05
C VAL A 155 -8.21 8.68 12.70
N ALA A 156 -8.83 7.98 11.75
CA ALA A 156 -9.21 8.58 10.47
C ALA A 156 -10.22 9.73 10.64
N LYS A 157 -11.19 9.61 11.57
CA LYS A 157 -12.13 10.70 11.89
C LYS A 157 -11.43 11.93 12.46
N ILE A 158 -10.40 11.76 13.29
CA ILE A 158 -9.58 12.87 13.80
C ILE A 158 -8.91 13.62 12.63
N TYR A 159 -8.28 12.88 11.69
CA TYR A 159 -7.61 13.48 10.53
C TYR A 159 -8.57 14.11 9.51
N ARG A 160 -9.78 13.55 9.38
CA ARG A 160 -10.87 14.15 8.59
C ARG A 160 -11.33 15.51 9.15
N SER A 161 -11.08 15.81 10.43
CA SER A 161 -11.47 17.06 11.10
C SER A 161 -12.99 17.20 11.32
N ASN A 162 -13.62 18.34 11.03
CA ASN A 162 -15.06 18.59 11.17
C ASN A 162 -15.85 18.27 9.88
N GLN A 163 -15.25 18.51 8.72
CA GLN A 163 -15.79 18.18 7.40
C GLN A 163 -14.69 17.57 6.52
N GLY A 164 -15.01 16.53 5.78
CA GLY A 164 -14.06 15.91 4.86
C GLY A 164 -14.46 14.50 4.44
N CYS A 165 -13.46 13.75 3.99
CA CYS A 165 -13.61 12.41 3.46
C CYS A 165 -12.84 11.40 4.29
N ILE A 166 -13.37 10.19 4.42
CA ILE A 166 -12.62 9.02 4.92
C ILE A 166 -12.46 8.05 3.75
N LEU A 167 -11.21 7.80 3.35
CA LEU A 167 -10.88 6.70 2.45
C LEU A 167 -10.89 5.40 3.24
N HIS A 168 -11.73 4.45 2.84
CA HIS A 168 -11.77 3.09 3.36
C HIS A 168 -11.10 2.16 2.33
N PHE A 169 -10.05 1.45 2.74
CA PHE A 169 -9.28 0.57 1.86
C PHE A 169 -9.76 -0.87 2.01
N HIS A 170 -10.37 -1.39 0.95
CA HIS A 170 -10.78 -2.78 0.86
C HIS A 170 -9.57 -3.72 1.01
N PRO A 171 -9.71 -4.95 1.58
CA PRO A 171 -8.61 -5.91 1.69
C PRO A 171 -7.88 -6.19 0.37
N SER A 172 -8.59 -6.11 -0.76
CA SER A 172 -8.00 -6.23 -2.11
C SER A 172 -6.93 -5.19 -2.43
N MET A 173 -6.89 -4.07 -1.71
CA MET A 173 -5.89 -2.99 -1.83
C MET A 173 -4.60 -3.26 -1.04
N ARG A 174 -4.55 -4.28 -0.19
CA ARG A 174 -3.41 -4.58 0.70
C ARG A 174 -2.32 -5.38 0.00
N ARG A 175 -1.79 -4.82 -1.08
CA ARG A 175 -0.81 -5.51 -1.91
C ARG A 175 0.54 -4.82 -1.86
N PRO A 176 1.64 -5.58 -1.73
CA PRO A 176 2.99 -5.02 -1.81
C PRO A 176 3.22 -4.25 -3.11
N CYS A 177 2.75 -4.78 -4.24
CA CYS A 177 3.02 -4.19 -5.55
C CYS A 177 2.29 -2.86 -5.83
N ASN A 178 1.17 -2.57 -5.14
CA ASN A 178 0.39 -1.36 -5.41
C ASN A 178 0.88 -0.13 -4.61
N ILE A 179 1.65 -0.34 -3.53
CA ILE A 179 2.07 0.73 -2.61
C ILE A 179 3.45 1.29 -3.01
N LEU A 180 4.24 0.52 -3.75
CA LEU A 180 5.69 0.75 -3.85
C LEU A 180 6.20 1.39 -5.13
N TYR A 181 5.37 1.54 -6.16
CA TYR A 181 5.86 2.04 -7.44
C TYR A 181 5.43 3.49 -7.69
N ARG A 182 6.22 4.41 -7.15
CA ARG A 182 6.21 5.80 -7.61
C ARG A 182 6.89 5.83 -8.97
N GLU A 183 6.27 6.50 -9.96
CA GLU A 183 6.82 6.69 -11.30
C GLU A 183 8.26 7.21 -11.24
N TYR A 184 9.24 6.34 -11.52
CA TYR A 184 10.62 6.73 -11.87
C TYR A 184 10.72 7.41 -13.25
N LEU A 185 9.59 7.84 -13.84
CA LEU A 185 9.55 8.39 -15.19
C LEU A 185 10.21 9.77 -15.32
N HIS A 186 10.53 10.45 -14.21
CA HIS A 186 11.14 11.79 -14.27
C HIS A 186 12.64 11.84 -13.93
N SER A 187 13.30 10.71 -13.66
CA SER A 187 14.76 10.70 -13.47
C SER A 187 15.41 9.69 -14.40
N ASN A 188 16.35 10.14 -15.23
CA ASN A 188 17.15 9.43 -16.23
C ASN A 188 17.98 8.21 -15.74
N MET A 189 17.57 7.50 -14.69
CA MET A 189 18.21 6.24 -14.33
C MET A 189 17.74 5.13 -15.29
N ASN A 190 18.68 4.64 -16.09
CA ASN A 190 18.59 3.47 -16.98
C ASN A 190 18.26 2.18 -16.22
N VAL A 191 17.10 2.09 -15.57
CA VAL A 191 16.62 0.82 -15.00
C VAL A 191 15.84 0.12 -16.11
N LYS A 192 16.55 -0.76 -16.82
CA LYS A 192 16.09 -1.60 -17.94
C LYS A 192 15.08 -2.68 -17.54
N PHE A 193 14.41 -2.52 -16.40
CA PHE A 193 13.40 -3.44 -15.86
C PHE A 193 12.05 -2.71 -15.84
N CYS A 194 11.36 -2.69 -16.97
CA CYS A 194 9.93 -2.41 -16.98
C CYS A 194 9.29 -3.32 -18.02
N LEU A 195 8.40 -4.22 -17.57
CA LEU A 195 7.30 -4.67 -18.42
C LEU A 195 6.59 -3.44 -19.01
N GLN A 196 5.88 -3.61 -20.12
CA GLN A 196 5.15 -2.53 -20.78
C GLN A 196 4.35 -1.70 -19.75
N GLU A 197 4.63 -0.40 -19.69
CA GLU A 197 4.06 0.56 -18.75
C GLU A 197 2.52 0.48 -18.65
N THR A 198 1.87 0.15 -19.77
CA THR A 198 0.42 -0.05 -19.88
C THR A 198 -0.10 -1.19 -19.01
N VAL A 199 0.58 -2.34 -19.02
CA VAL A 199 0.18 -3.54 -18.27
C VAL A 199 0.26 -3.31 -16.76
N TYR A 200 1.25 -2.53 -16.31
CA TYR A 200 1.39 -2.20 -14.90
C TYR A 200 0.36 -1.19 -14.41
N LYS A 201 0.05 -0.17 -15.22
CA LYS A 201 -0.97 0.81 -14.88
C LYS A 201 -2.30 0.11 -14.64
N GLU A 202 -2.70 -0.82 -15.51
CA GLU A 202 -3.91 -1.60 -15.29
C GLU A 202 -3.84 -2.50 -14.04
N GLN A 203 -2.66 -3.00 -13.70
CA GLN A 203 -2.44 -3.88 -12.56
C GLN A 203 -2.38 -3.19 -11.21
N ALA A 204 -1.97 -1.92 -11.11
CA ALA A 204 -1.79 -1.25 -9.82
C ALA A 204 -2.93 -0.29 -9.47
N ALA A 205 -3.83 -0.03 -10.41
CA ALA A 205 -4.83 1.01 -10.25
C ALA A 205 -5.92 0.65 -9.24
N TRP A 206 -6.41 1.67 -8.55
CA TRP A 206 -7.58 1.58 -7.70
C TRP A 206 -8.82 2.18 -8.36
N SER A 207 -9.97 1.67 -7.95
CA SER A 207 -11.30 2.19 -8.22
C SER A 207 -11.92 2.72 -6.92
N ALA A 208 -12.89 3.61 -7.04
CA ALA A 208 -13.51 4.28 -5.89
C ALA A 208 -15.02 4.31 -6.03
N LYS A 209 -15.73 4.19 -4.90
CA LYS A 209 -17.18 4.40 -4.81
C LYS A 209 -17.56 5.01 -3.47
N ILE A 210 -18.68 5.74 -3.44
CA ILE A 210 -19.26 6.18 -2.16
C ILE A 210 -19.79 4.94 -1.44
N GLU A 211 -19.29 4.72 -0.23
CA GLU A 211 -19.79 3.69 0.68
C GLU A 211 -20.90 4.22 1.57
N SER A 212 -20.71 5.42 2.12
CA SER A 212 -21.70 6.15 2.89
C SER A 212 -21.44 7.65 2.83
N GLU A 213 -22.49 8.45 3.05
CA GLU A 213 -22.37 9.91 3.07
C GLU A 213 -23.38 10.50 4.06
N ASP A 214 -22.89 11.39 4.92
CA ASP A 214 -23.69 12.22 5.82
C ASP A 214 -23.33 13.71 5.65
N GLU A 215 -23.96 14.58 6.45
CA GLU A 215 -23.75 16.03 6.39
C GLU A 215 -22.27 16.43 6.54
N CYS A 216 -21.50 15.68 7.33
CA CYS A 216 -20.14 16.01 7.71
C CYS A 216 -19.09 15.16 6.97
N THR A 217 -19.40 13.90 6.69
CA THR A 217 -18.44 12.87 6.27
C THR A 217 -18.89 12.18 5.00
N GLN A 218 -17.99 12.09 4.03
CA GLN A 218 -18.13 11.19 2.90
C GLN A 218 -17.15 10.03 3.06
N MET A 219 -17.65 8.79 3.06
CA MET A 219 -16.80 7.60 3.10
C MET A 219 -16.67 7.03 1.70
N ILE A 220 -15.43 6.91 1.23
CA ILE A 220 -15.10 6.42 -0.10
C ILE A 220 -14.41 5.07 0.05
N LEU A 221 -15.04 4.00 -0.46
CA LEU A 221 -14.40 2.70 -0.54
C LEU A 221 -13.47 2.67 -1.74
N LEU A 222 -12.21 2.34 -1.50
CA LEU A 222 -11.19 2.08 -2.50
C LEU A 222 -10.98 0.59 -2.67
N THR A 223 -11.07 0.12 -3.89
CA THR A 223 -10.91 -1.28 -4.30
C THR A 223 -9.84 -1.39 -5.38
N TRP A 224 -9.25 -2.59 -5.49
CA TRP A 224 -8.33 -2.87 -6.59
C TRP A 224 -9.10 -3.00 -7.91
N THR A 225 -8.65 -2.35 -8.99
CA THR A 225 -9.40 -2.38 -10.27
C THR A 225 -9.61 -3.80 -10.76
N ARG A 226 -8.58 -4.65 -10.72
CA ARG A 226 -8.69 -6.07 -11.10
C ARG A 226 -9.58 -6.87 -10.16
N TYR A 227 -9.77 -6.46 -8.92
CA TYR A 227 -10.77 -7.06 -8.05
C TYR A 227 -12.16 -6.73 -8.57
N ASP A 228 -12.45 -5.45 -8.82
CA ASP A 228 -13.75 -5.00 -9.33
C ASP A 228 -14.11 -5.60 -10.69
N GLN A 229 -13.12 -5.83 -11.56
CA GLN A 229 -13.31 -6.49 -12.85
C GLN A 229 -13.92 -7.90 -12.74
N TYR A 230 -13.53 -8.66 -11.71
CA TYR A 230 -13.90 -10.08 -11.60
C TYR A 230 -14.83 -10.39 -10.42
N VAL A 231 -15.02 -9.47 -9.46
CA VAL A 231 -15.80 -9.74 -8.23
C VAL A 231 -17.21 -10.30 -8.52
N GLN A 232 -17.92 -9.72 -9.50
CA GLN A 232 -19.27 -10.18 -9.84
C GLN A 232 -19.27 -11.56 -10.51
N GLN A 233 -18.33 -11.80 -11.43
CA GLN A 233 -18.19 -13.11 -12.08
C GLN A 233 -17.80 -14.19 -11.08
N THR A 234 -16.88 -13.88 -10.18
CA THR A 234 -16.48 -14.77 -9.08
C THR A 234 -17.69 -15.20 -8.26
N MET A 235 -18.55 -14.25 -7.89
CA MET A 235 -19.75 -14.53 -7.08
C MET A 235 -20.79 -15.36 -7.84
N GLN A 236 -21.06 -15.03 -9.11
CA GLN A 236 -21.98 -15.79 -9.95
C GLN A 236 -21.53 -17.24 -10.13
N ILE A 237 -20.23 -17.45 -10.38
CA ILE A 237 -19.68 -18.81 -10.53
C ILE A 237 -19.71 -19.51 -9.18
N SER A 238 -19.39 -18.83 -8.08
CA SER A 238 -19.50 -19.41 -6.73
C SER A 238 -20.92 -19.94 -6.48
N GLU A 239 -21.94 -19.17 -6.83
CA GLU A 239 -23.36 -19.57 -6.72
C GLU A 239 -23.72 -20.75 -7.61
N MET A 240 -23.25 -20.80 -8.87
CA MET A 240 -23.44 -21.97 -9.76
C MET A 240 -22.89 -23.26 -9.15
N TRP A 241 -21.85 -23.15 -8.33
CA TRP A 241 -21.24 -24.26 -7.58
C TRP A 241 -21.78 -24.39 -6.15
N ASN A 242 -22.92 -23.78 -5.81
CA ASN A 242 -23.52 -23.76 -4.47
C ASN A 242 -22.56 -23.35 -3.36
N HIS A 243 -21.63 -22.43 -3.66
CA HIS A 243 -20.57 -21.95 -2.78
C HIS A 243 -19.64 -23.06 -2.23
N THR A 244 -19.56 -24.21 -2.90
CA THR A 244 -18.67 -25.33 -2.50
C THR A 244 -17.21 -25.12 -2.89
N ILE A 245 -16.95 -24.14 -3.76
CA ILE A 245 -15.63 -23.70 -4.20
C ILE A 245 -15.29 -22.38 -3.52
N ASP A 246 -14.06 -22.28 -3.01
CA ASP A 246 -13.51 -21.05 -2.45
C ASP A 246 -13.47 -19.95 -3.53
N PRO A 247 -14.08 -18.77 -3.30
CA PRO A 247 -14.07 -17.65 -4.24
C PRO A 247 -12.66 -17.21 -4.67
N ASN A 248 -11.64 -17.38 -3.83
CA ASN A 248 -10.25 -17.07 -4.19
C ASN A 248 -9.72 -17.99 -5.29
N ILE A 249 -10.17 -19.26 -5.38
CA ILE A 249 -9.81 -20.17 -6.48
C ILE A 249 -10.44 -19.69 -7.79
N ILE A 250 -11.74 -19.38 -7.74
CA ILE A 250 -12.51 -18.90 -8.89
C ILE A 250 -11.85 -17.61 -9.42
N TYR A 251 -11.54 -16.68 -8.52
CA TYR A 251 -10.86 -15.44 -8.83
C TYR A 251 -9.48 -15.65 -9.46
N LYS A 252 -8.67 -16.57 -8.92
CA LYS A 252 -7.36 -16.92 -9.50
C LYS A 252 -7.50 -17.42 -10.94
N ILE A 253 -8.45 -18.31 -11.20
CA ILE A 253 -8.67 -18.86 -12.55
C ILE A 253 -9.12 -17.75 -13.51
N LEU A 254 -10.03 -16.87 -13.07
CA LEU A 254 -10.46 -15.73 -13.89
C LEU A 254 -9.28 -14.79 -14.21
N LEU A 255 -8.40 -14.55 -13.23
CA LEU A 255 -7.24 -13.68 -13.38
C LEU A 255 -6.21 -14.21 -14.39
N GLU A 256 -5.98 -15.53 -14.40
CA GLU A 256 -4.94 -16.16 -15.24
C GLU A 256 -5.48 -16.64 -16.60
N GLY A 257 -6.73 -17.11 -16.64
CA GLY A 257 -7.27 -17.87 -17.77
C GLY A 257 -8.61 -17.37 -18.30
N GLY A 258 -9.22 -16.38 -17.65
CA GLY A 258 -10.53 -15.87 -18.00
C GLY A 258 -11.66 -16.89 -17.90
N ILE A 259 -12.83 -16.53 -18.44
CA ILE A 259 -14.05 -17.33 -18.32
C ILE A 259 -14.01 -18.64 -19.13
N THR A 260 -13.20 -18.72 -20.18
CA THR A 260 -13.13 -19.91 -21.04
C THR A 260 -12.56 -21.13 -20.32
N LEU A 261 -11.62 -20.90 -19.39
CA LEU A 261 -10.93 -21.98 -18.68
C LEU A 261 -11.66 -22.40 -17.40
N ILE A 262 -12.59 -21.59 -16.88
CA ILE A 262 -13.13 -21.78 -15.54
C ILE A 262 -13.87 -23.11 -15.34
N ASN A 263 -14.75 -23.48 -16.29
CA ASN A 263 -15.56 -24.69 -16.19
C ASN A 263 -14.68 -25.94 -16.24
N TYR A 264 -13.64 -25.93 -17.09
CA TYR A 264 -12.67 -27.00 -17.18
C TYR A 264 -11.92 -27.14 -15.85
N TYR A 265 -11.21 -26.09 -15.43
CA TYR A 265 -10.37 -26.15 -14.23
C TYR A 265 -11.15 -26.50 -12.97
N LEU A 266 -12.33 -25.93 -12.75
CA LEU A 266 -13.15 -26.23 -11.57
C LEU A 266 -13.64 -27.67 -11.56
N SER A 267 -14.08 -28.21 -12.71
CA SER A 267 -14.53 -29.61 -12.79
C SER A 267 -13.40 -30.62 -12.57
N PHE A 268 -12.22 -30.39 -13.15
CA PHE A 268 -11.05 -31.24 -12.93
C PHE A 268 -10.54 -31.12 -11.50
N PHE A 269 -10.46 -29.90 -10.97
CA PHE A 269 -10.04 -29.66 -9.59
C PHE A 269 -10.97 -30.36 -8.59
N GLU A 270 -12.29 -30.27 -8.76
CA GLU A 270 -13.25 -30.94 -7.89
C GLU A 270 -13.10 -32.47 -7.92
N SER A 271 -12.91 -33.02 -9.11
CA SER A 271 -12.72 -34.46 -9.28
C SER A 271 -11.39 -34.91 -8.64
N TRP A 272 -10.34 -34.11 -8.79
CA TRP A 272 -9.03 -34.34 -8.18
C TRP A 272 -9.08 -34.21 -6.65
N ARG A 273 -9.74 -33.19 -6.12
CA ARG A 273 -9.87 -32.89 -4.67
C ARG A 273 -10.60 -33.99 -3.90
N LYS A 274 -11.55 -34.67 -4.54
CA LYS A 274 -12.33 -35.77 -3.93
C LYS A 274 -11.53 -37.07 -3.74
N GLN A 275 -10.37 -37.22 -4.39
CA GLN A 275 -9.56 -38.42 -4.24
C GLN A 275 -8.83 -38.41 -2.88
N SER A 276 -8.92 -39.51 -2.13
CA SER A 276 -8.41 -39.60 -0.76
C SER A 276 -6.88 -39.50 -0.67
N ASN A 277 -6.18 -39.98 -1.70
CA ASN A 277 -4.72 -39.85 -1.86
C ASN A 277 -4.28 -38.38 -1.88
N ASN A 278 -5.00 -37.50 -2.59
CA ASN A 278 -4.66 -36.09 -2.74
C ASN A 278 -4.86 -35.33 -1.44
N LYS A 279 -5.94 -35.65 -0.71
CA LYS A 279 -6.16 -35.11 0.65
C LYS A 279 -5.02 -35.51 1.59
N LYS A 280 -4.61 -36.78 1.57
CA LYS A 280 -3.48 -37.25 2.39
C LYS A 280 -2.17 -36.54 2.02
N LYS A 281 -1.88 -36.42 0.71
CA LYS A 281 -0.71 -35.71 0.19
C LYS A 281 -0.67 -34.25 0.65
N TYR A 282 -1.83 -33.59 0.71
CA TYR A 282 -1.91 -32.23 1.23
C TYR A 282 -1.62 -32.17 2.74
N GLU A 283 -2.24 -33.03 3.55
CA GLU A 283 -1.98 -33.04 5.00
C GLU A 283 -0.49 -33.27 5.33
N GLU A 284 0.20 -34.10 4.53
CA GLU A 284 1.67 -34.31 4.66
C GLU A 284 2.48 -33.03 4.38
N LYS A 285 2.02 -32.17 3.45
CA LYS A 285 2.70 -30.92 3.06
C LYS A 285 2.18 -29.67 3.76
N LYS A 286 1.06 -29.76 4.47
CA LYS A 286 0.33 -28.61 5.05
C LYS A 286 1.22 -27.75 5.93
N LYS A 287 2.08 -28.37 6.74
CA LYS A 287 3.02 -27.63 7.61
C LYS A 287 3.97 -26.75 6.80
N GLU A 288 4.48 -27.25 5.67
CA GLU A 288 5.40 -26.51 4.80
C GLU A 288 4.72 -25.30 4.14
N PHE A 289 3.46 -25.44 3.72
CA PHE A 289 2.65 -24.30 3.27
C PHE A 289 2.49 -23.24 4.37
N MET A 290 2.20 -23.66 5.61
CA MET A 290 2.04 -22.73 6.73
C MET A 290 3.36 -22.03 7.09
N GLU A 291 4.49 -22.73 7.05
CA GLU A 291 5.83 -22.15 7.23
C GLU A 291 6.17 -21.12 6.15
N ARG A 292 5.60 -21.28 4.95
CA ARG A 292 5.66 -20.32 3.84
C ARG A 292 4.49 -19.33 3.83
N ARG A 293 3.75 -19.21 4.93
CA ARG A 293 2.66 -18.24 5.13
C ARG A 293 1.50 -18.38 4.14
N CYS A 294 1.30 -19.58 3.61
CA CYS A 294 0.21 -19.89 2.70
C CYS A 294 -0.97 -20.44 3.53
N CYS A 295 -1.76 -19.56 4.14
CA CYS A 295 -2.77 -19.96 5.14
C CYS A 295 -4.11 -20.44 4.52
N ASN A 296 -4.40 -20.13 3.25
CA ASN A 296 -5.63 -20.60 2.60
C ASN A 296 -5.47 -22.04 2.08
N CYS A 297 -6.09 -22.99 2.78
CA CYS A 297 -6.00 -24.41 2.45
C CYS A 297 -6.55 -24.76 1.06
N ASN A 298 -7.62 -24.08 0.61
CA ASN A 298 -8.24 -24.33 -0.68
C ASN A 298 -7.31 -23.89 -1.83
N ILE A 299 -6.69 -22.72 -1.69
CA ILE A 299 -5.68 -22.23 -2.65
C ILE A 299 -4.47 -23.15 -2.69
N ASN A 300 -3.97 -23.62 -1.55
CA ASN A 300 -2.84 -24.55 -1.50
C ASN A 300 -3.16 -25.86 -2.24
N LEU A 301 -4.35 -26.44 -2.00
CA LEU A 301 -4.82 -27.62 -2.71
C LEU A 301 -4.93 -27.38 -4.22
N PHE A 302 -5.49 -26.23 -4.61
CA PHE A 302 -5.61 -25.85 -6.02
C PHE A 302 -4.24 -25.73 -6.70
N LEU A 303 -3.26 -25.15 -6.01
CA LEU A 303 -1.90 -24.99 -6.53
C LEU A 303 -1.12 -26.30 -6.61
N MET A 304 -1.40 -27.25 -5.71
CA MET A 304 -0.91 -28.62 -5.86
C MET A 304 -1.49 -29.27 -7.12
N PHE A 305 -2.80 -29.14 -7.33
CA PHE A 305 -3.47 -29.64 -8.54
C PHE A 305 -2.86 -29.04 -9.82
N THR A 306 -2.68 -27.71 -9.90
CA THR A 306 -2.11 -27.07 -11.08
C THR A 306 -0.67 -27.51 -11.37
N ALA A 307 0.13 -27.72 -10.33
CA ALA A 307 1.51 -28.20 -10.46
C ALA A 307 1.61 -29.68 -10.90
N GLU A 308 0.54 -30.46 -10.70
CA GLU A 308 0.50 -31.86 -11.15
C GLU A 308 0.07 -32.00 -12.61
N ILE A 309 -0.86 -31.16 -13.07
CA ILE A 309 -1.40 -31.26 -14.44
C ILE A 309 -0.54 -30.58 -15.50
N ALA A 310 0.35 -29.67 -15.10
CA ALA A 310 1.22 -28.93 -16.01
C ALA A 310 2.63 -28.84 -15.42
N PRO A 311 3.69 -29.09 -16.22
CA PRO A 311 5.05 -28.78 -15.80
C PRO A 311 5.16 -27.30 -15.43
N GLN A 312 5.67 -27.02 -14.23
CA GLN A 312 5.91 -25.66 -13.74
C GLN A 312 7.38 -25.54 -13.35
N GLU A 313 7.93 -24.34 -13.50
CA GLU A 313 9.27 -24.02 -13.00
C GLU A 313 9.32 -23.98 -11.46
N TYR A 314 8.16 -23.72 -10.84
CA TYR A 314 8.00 -23.56 -9.40
C TYR A 314 7.23 -24.73 -8.78
N THR A 315 7.60 -25.09 -7.55
CA THR A 315 6.81 -26.02 -6.74
C THR A 315 5.45 -25.42 -6.39
N SER A 316 4.47 -26.27 -6.04
CA SER A 316 3.15 -25.81 -5.58
C SER A 316 3.21 -24.86 -4.38
N ILE A 317 4.24 -25.02 -3.53
CA ILE A 317 4.44 -24.20 -2.32
C ILE A 317 5.01 -22.84 -2.68
N GLU A 318 5.99 -22.79 -3.59
CA GLU A 318 6.51 -21.53 -4.13
C GLU A 318 5.43 -20.75 -4.87
N LEU A 319 4.63 -21.44 -5.70
CA LEU A 319 3.48 -20.83 -6.36
C LEU A 319 2.47 -20.26 -5.35
N ALA A 320 2.24 -20.93 -4.23
CA ALA A 320 1.32 -20.45 -3.20
C ALA A 320 1.89 -19.22 -2.47
N ALA A 321 3.19 -19.20 -2.20
CA ALA A 321 3.85 -18.05 -1.61
C ALA A 321 3.81 -16.85 -2.55
N ILE A 322 4.14 -17.04 -3.83
CA ILE A 322 4.07 -16.00 -4.87
C ILE A 322 2.63 -15.49 -4.99
N TYR A 323 1.65 -16.39 -5.09
CA TYR A 323 0.25 -16.01 -5.22
C TYR A 323 -0.23 -15.22 -4.00
N THR A 324 0.09 -15.67 -2.78
CA THR A 324 -0.30 -14.98 -1.54
C THR A 324 0.32 -13.59 -1.46
N ILE A 325 1.60 -13.44 -1.83
CA ILE A 325 2.30 -12.15 -1.82
C ILE A 325 1.76 -11.19 -2.88
N HIS A 326 1.60 -11.63 -4.13
CA HIS A 326 1.26 -10.75 -5.25
C HIS A 326 -0.24 -10.50 -5.39
N ASN A 327 -1.05 -11.55 -5.23
CA ASN A 327 -2.48 -11.48 -5.46
C ASN A 327 -3.29 -11.30 -4.18
N GLY A 328 -2.69 -11.56 -3.03
CA GLY A 328 -3.42 -11.62 -1.77
C GLY A 328 -4.55 -12.65 -1.81
N LEU A 329 -5.47 -12.50 -0.85
CA LEU A 329 -6.72 -13.27 -0.76
C LEU A 329 -7.86 -12.26 -0.67
N PRO A 330 -8.30 -11.68 -1.81
CA PRO A 330 -9.21 -10.55 -1.79
C PRO A 330 -10.60 -10.89 -1.23
N PHE A 331 -10.97 -12.17 -1.16
CA PHE A 331 -12.23 -12.62 -0.57
C PHE A 331 -12.00 -13.17 0.84
N VAL A 332 -12.24 -12.31 1.83
CA VAL A 332 -12.22 -12.67 3.25
C VAL A 332 -13.56 -13.32 3.65
N GLU A 333 -13.55 -14.08 4.74
CA GLU A 333 -14.71 -14.87 5.18
C GLU A 333 -15.96 -14.01 5.40
N LYS A 334 -15.80 -12.85 6.05
CA LYS A 334 -16.86 -11.84 6.27
C LYS A 334 -17.53 -11.35 4.99
N GLU A 335 -16.78 -11.18 3.89
CA GLU A 335 -17.36 -10.77 2.61
C GLU A 335 -18.22 -11.89 2.02
N ASN A 336 -17.75 -13.12 2.10
CA ASN A 336 -18.49 -14.29 1.63
C ASN A 336 -19.83 -14.44 2.37
N GLU A 337 -19.88 -14.08 3.66
CA GLU A 337 -21.13 -14.08 4.42
C GLU A 337 -22.10 -12.98 3.98
N LYS A 338 -21.61 -11.74 3.78
CA LYS A 338 -22.45 -10.62 3.31
C LYS A 338 -23.18 -10.98 2.02
N TRP A 339 -22.48 -11.62 1.07
CA TRP A 339 -23.06 -12.04 -0.22
C TRP A 339 -24.10 -13.16 -0.09
N LYS A 340 -23.92 -14.10 0.85
CA LYS A 340 -24.92 -15.15 1.11
C LYS A 340 -26.23 -14.59 1.68
N ILE A 341 -26.16 -13.45 2.38
CA ILE A 341 -27.33 -12.82 3.01
C ILE A 341 -28.13 -11.99 1.99
N THR A 342 -27.48 -11.30 1.05
CA THR A 342 -28.15 -10.35 0.14
C THR A 342 -29.07 -11.00 -0.90
N LYS A 343 -29.11 -12.34 -0.98
CA LYS A 343 -29.90 -13.12 -1.96
C LYS A 343 -31.00 -13.98 -1.36
N LYS A 344 -31.12 -14.02 -0.02
CA LYS A 344 -32.30 -14.56 0.66
C LYS A 344 -33.31 -13.45 0.86
#